data_AF-A0AAU2UTD9-F1
#
_entry.id   AF-A0AAU2UTD9-F1
#
_cell.length_a   1.000
_cell.length_b   1.000
_cell.length_c   1.000
_cell.angle_alpha   90.00
_cell.angle_beta   90.00
_cell.angle_gamma   90.00
#
_symmetry.space_group_name_H-M   'P 1'
#
loop_
_entity.id
_entity.type
_entity.pdbx_description
1 polymer ?
#
loop_
_entity_poly.entity_id
_entity_poly.type
_entity_poly.pdbx_seq_one_letter_code
_entity_poly.pdbx_strand_id
1 'polypeptide(L)' 'MSAGWRDLRHAAHAANEPEKLAMAIGMTSLGRLGQPEDLADVVALLAGPDGRWHTGQNIRANGGVL' A
#
# COMPACT_ATOMS: atom_id res chain seq x y z
N MET A 1 3.01 4.91 16.96
CA MET A 1 2.93 6.15 16.15
C MET A 1 4.23 6.90 16.43
N SER A 2 5.23 7.04 15.56
CA SER A 2 5.26 7.77 14.29
C SER A 2 6.69 7.58 13.70
N ALA A 3 6.89 6.59 12.84
CA ALA A 3 8.16 6.44 12.11
C ALA A 3 8.00 6.12 10.61
N GLY A 4 6.80 5.77 10.14
CA GLY A 4 6.60 5.32 8.74
C GLY A 4 6.43 6.44 7.70
N TRP A 5 6.06 7.66 8.08
CA TRP A 5 5.71 8.70 7.10
C TRP A 5 6.90 9.44 6.50
N ARG A 6 8.08 9.40 7.15
CA ARG A 6 9.30 10.03 6.63
C ARG A 6 9.92 9.22 5.48
N ASP A 7 9.72 7.89 5.46
CA ASP A 7 10.26 6.99 4.44
C ASP A 7 9.49 6.98 3.11
N LEU A 8 8.26 7.51 3.07
CA LEU A 8 7.48 7.61 1.83
C LEU A 8 8.20 8.44 0.74
N ARG A 9 9.02 9.43 1.14
CA ARG A 9 9.85 10.20 0.21
C ARG A 9 11.01 9.37 -0.37
N HIS A 10 11.55 8.42 0.39
CA HIS A 10 12.62 7.53 -0.08
C HIS A 10 12.09 6.39 -0.96
N ALA A 11 10.91 5.85 -0.65
CA ALA A 11 10.26 4.82 -1.47
C ALA A 11 9.96 5.31 -2.90
N ALA A 12 9.57 6.58 -3.06
CA ALA A 12 9.39 7.19 -4.37
C ALA A 12 10.69 7.26 -5.19
N HIS A 13 11.84 7.46 -4.54
CA HIS A 13 13.14 7.42 -5.21
C HIS A 13 13.59 6.01 -5.61
N ALA A 14 13.24 4.98 -4.81
CA ALA A 14 13.58 3.59 -5.12
C ALA A 14 12.91 3.07 -6.40
N ALA A 15 11.74 3.61 -6.77
CA ALA A 15 11.04 3.29 -8.00
C ALA A 15 11.71 3.87 -9.27
N ASN A 16 12.70 4.77 -9.12
CA ASN A 16 13.43 5.33 -10.26
C ASN A 16 14.57 4.42 -10.75
N GLU A 17 14.78 3.26 -10.12
CA GLU A 17 15.70 2.22 -10.58
C GLU A 17 14.88 1.06 -11.19
N PRO A 18 15.01 0.79 -12.50
CA PRO A 18 14.19 -0.21 -13.20
C PRO A 18 14.24 -1.61 -12.58
N GLU A 19 15.41 -2.02 -12.08
CA GLU A 19 15.58 -3.33 -11.45
C GLU A 19 14.84 -3.43 -10.12
N LYS A 20 14.90 -2.38 -9.29
CA LYS A 20 14.16 -2.31 -8.02
C LYS A 20 12.66 -2.29 -8.25
N LEU A 21 12.21 -1.60 -9.30
CA LEU A 21 10.81 -1.58 -9.71
C LEU A 21 10.34 -2.97 -10.15
N ALA A 22 11.11 -3.67 -10.98
CA ALA A 22 10.78 -5.03 -11.43
C ALA A 22 10.73 -6.01 -10.25
N MET A 23 11.70 -5.92 -9.33
CA MET A 23 11.71 -6.71 -8.10
C MET A 23 10.46 -6.43 -7.25
N ALA A 24 10.11 -5.16 -7.04
CA ALA A 24 8.93 -4.78 -6.27
C ALA A 24 7.64 -5.34 -6.89
N ILE A 25 7.48 -5.25 -8.22
CA ILE A 25 6.35 -5.82 -8.94
C ILE A 25 6.29 -7.35 -8.75
N GLY A 26 7.43 -8.03 -8.89
CA GLY A 26 7.53 -9.49 -8.72
C GLY A 26 7.22 -9.98 -7.30
N MET A 27 7.36 -9.13 -6.28
CA MET A 27 6.95 -9.45 -4.91
C MET A 27 5.43 -9.31 -4.68
N THR A 28 4.74 -8.54 -5.53
CA THR A 28 3.28 -8.42 -5.43
C THR A 28 2.60 -9.66 -5.99
N SER A 29 1.59 -10.17 -5.30
CA SER A 29 0.76 -11.26 -5.82
C SER A 29 -0.09 -10.83 -7.03
N LEU A 30 -0.33 -9.52 -7.16
CA LEU A 30 -1.10 -8.93 -8.26
C LEU A 30 -0.27 -8.66 -9.53
N GLY A 31 1.06 -8.83 -9.48
CA GLY A 31 1.95 -8.60 -10.62
C GLY A 31 1.98 -7.14 -11.11
N ARG A 32 1.63 -6.17 -10.25
CA ARG A 32 1.64 -4.74 -10.56
C ARG A 32 1.87 -3.89 -9.32
N LEU A 33 2.33 -2.66 -9.54
CA LEU A 33 2.28 -1.64 -8.49
C LEU A 33 0.82 -1.23 -8.20
N GLY A 34 0.55 -0.96 -6.93
CA GLY A 34 -0.68 -0.31 -6.49
C GLY A 34 -0.79 1.10 -7.07
N GLN A 35 -2.02 1.49 -7.39
CA GLN A 35 -2.38 2.84 -7.82
C GLN A 35 -3.07 3.57 -6.66
N PRO A 36 -3.10 4.91 -6.65
CA PRO A 36 -3.78 5.68 -5.61
C PRO A 36 -5.24 5.26 -5.37
N GLU A 37 -5.93 4.85 -6.43
CA GLU A 37 -7.32 4.41 -6.40
C GLU A 37 -7.50 3.12 -5.59
N ASP A 38 -6.54 2.19 -5.66
CA ASP A 38 -6.58 0.95 -4.87
C ASP A 38 -6.61 1.25 -3.36
N LEU A 39 -5.87 2.26 -2.92
CA LEU A 39 -5.85 2.69 -1.52
C LEU A 39 -7.11 3.50 -1.17
N ALA A 40 -7.58 4.36 -2.08
CA ALA A 40 -8.79 5.15 -1.89
C ALA A 40 -10.02 4.26 -1.67
N ASP A 41 -10.14 3.18 -2.45
CA ASP A 41 -11.24 2.21 -2.31
C ASP A 41 -11.22 1.50 -0.95
N VAL A 42 -10.04 1.11 -0.46
CA VAL A 42 -9.89 0.52 0.88
C VAL A 42 -10.26 1.53 1.96
N VAL A 43 -9.83 2.79 1.83
CA VAL A 43 -10.19 3.85 2.78
C VAL A 43 -11.70 4.10 2.77
N ALA A 44 -12.33 4.15 1.60
CA ALA A 44 -13.77 4.34 1.45
C ALA A 44 -14.55 3.20 2.12
N LEU A 45 -14.12 1.94 1.95
CA LEU A 45 -14.69 0.78 2.63
C LEU A 45 -14.59 0.91 4.16
N LEU A 46 -13.40 1.24 4.67
CA LEU A 46 -13.16 1.30 6.12
C LEU A 46 -13.81 2.50 6.80
N ALA A 47 -13.87 3.65 6.13
CA ALA A 47 -14.53 4.85 6.65
C ALA A 47 -16.05 4.82 6.43
N GLY A 48 -16.54 3.95 5.55
CA GLY A 48 -17.95 3.81 5.20
C GLY A 48 -18.77 2.99 6.20
N PRO A 49 -20.08 2.83 5.94
CA PRO A 49 -21.00 2.06 6.80
C PRO A 49 -20.59 0.60 7.02
N ASP A 50 -19.88 0.02 6.05
CA ASP A 50 -19.39 -1.35 6.07
C ASP A 50 -18.21 -1.53 7.04
N GLY A 51 -17.46 -0.45 7.31
CA GLY A 51 -16.34 -0.42 8.23
C GLY A 51 -16.71 -0.28 9.71
N ARG A 52 -17.98 -0.03 10.05
CA ARG A 52 -18.40 0.44 11.40
C ARG A 52 -17.99 -0.40 12.62
N TRP A 53 -17.65 -1.67 12.43
CA TRP A 53 -17.22 -2.58 13.50
C TRP A 53 -15.71 -2.90 13.47
N HIS A 54 -14.97 -2.33 12.52
CA HIS A 54 -13.52 -2.48 12.40
C HIS A 54 -12.83 -1.38 13.20
N THR A 55 -12.12 -1.76 14.26
CA THR A 55 -11.32 -0.82 15.07
C THR A 55 -10.05 -1.47 15.60
N GLY A 56 -9.00 -0.67 15.78
CA GLY A 56 -7.70 -1.10 16.31
C GLY A 56 -6.90 -2.03 15.38
N GLN A 57 -7.35 -2.24 14.14
CA GLN A 57 -6.69 -3.14 13.19
C GLN A 57 -5.68 -2.40 12.31
N ASN A 58 -4.63 -3.11 11.90
CA ASN A 58 -3.74 -2.69 10.83
C ASN A 58 -4.02 -3.54 9.59
N ILE A 59 -4.67 -2.95 8.58
CA ILE A 59 -5.08 -3.62 7.35
C ILE A 59 -4.07 -3.27 6.26
N ARG A 60 -3.45 -4.29 5.65
CA ARG A 60 -2.44 -4.12 4.61
C ARG A 60 -3.09 -4.08 3.22
N ALA A 61 -3.01 -2.92 2.56
CA ALA A 61 -3.37 -2.73 1.16
C ALA A 61 -2.12 -2.68 0.28
N ASN A 62 -1.36 -3.78 0.22
CA ASN A 62 -0.02 -3.82 -0.37
C ASN A 62 0.11 -4.75 -1.60
N GLY A 63 -1.00 -5.22 -2.17
CA GLY A 63 -0.97 -6.13 -3.32
C GLY A 63 -0.50 -7.55 -2.98
N GLY A 64 -0.57 -7.96 -1.71
CA GLY A 64 -0.26 -9.32 -1.27
C GLY A 64 1.22 -9.60 -1.03
N VAL A 65 1.97 -8.58 -0.60
CA VAL A 65 3.37 -8.72 -0.16
C VAL A 65 3.40 -9.22 1.29
N LEU A 66 4.20 -10.24 1.57
CA LEU A 66 4.40 -10.83 2.92
C LEU A 66 5.52 -10.14 3.71
#